data_AF-A0A831K9K8-F1
#
_entry.id   AF-A0A831K9K8-F1
#
_cell.length_a   1.000
_cell.length_b   1.000
_cell.length_c   1.000
_cell.angle_alpha   90.00
_cell.angle_beta   90.00
_cell.angle_gamma   90.00
#
_symmetry.space_group_name_H-M   'P 1'
#
loop_
_entity.id
_entity.type
_entity.pdbx_description
1 polymer ?
#
loop_
_entity_poly.entity_id
_entity_poly.type
_entity_poly.pdbx_seq_one_letter_code
_entity_poly.pdbx_strand_id
1 'polypeptide(L)'
;MYILHYSAGGEVLSIKIGVEEISNLYLHEETVSRSLDKLLKAFKKSRFQIHPIIVDERSKVVLDGMHRVSVMRELGYKRIVVCLVDYYSNLIKVKNWYRVFRNVNLNKAYSLIKDFCYKKNLALREVSFKDYELKGVPTRSIDIVCGDRVFIIEGPNSVYNLY
;
A
#
# COMPACT_ATOMS: atom_id res chain seq x y z
N MET A 1 24.54 13.67 -3.04
CA MET A 1 23.16 13.58 -3.56
C MET A 1 23.25 13.62 -5.07
N TYR A 2 22.60 12.70 -5.78
CA TYR A 2 22.53 12.68 -7.25
C TYR A 2 21.10 13.02 -7.68
N ILE A 3 20.92 13.71 -8.80
CA ILE A 3 19.60 14.08 -9.32
C ILE A 3 19.43 13.45 -10.70
N LEU A 4 18.34 12.73 -10.88
CA LEU A 4 17.90 12.19 -12.15
C LEU A 4 16.61 12.90 -12.57
N HIS A 5 16.50 13.22 -13.85
CA HIS A 5 15.27 13.76 -14.43
C HIS A 5 14.65 12.70 -15.34
N TYR A 6 13.40 12.38 -15.07
CA TYR A 6 12.59 11.50 -15.90
C TYR A 6 11.51 12.32 -16.57
N SER A 7 11.42 12.29 -17.90
CA SER A 7 10.36 12.99 -18.63
C SER A 7 9.36 12.00 -19.21
N ALA A 8 8.07 12.28 -18.99
CA ALA A 8 6.96 11.54 -19.55
C ALA A 8 5.77 12.49 -19.73
N GLY A 9 5.02 12.35 -20.83
CA GLY A 9 3.79 13.12 -21.05
C GLY A 9 3.95 14.64 -21.06
N GLY A 10 5.14 15.17 -21.39
CA GLY A 10 5.44 16.61 -21.36
C GLY A 10 5.77 17.17 -19.97
N GLU A 11 5.77 16.34 -18.94
CA GLU A 11 6.18 16.70 -17.58
C GLU A 11 7.56 16.10 -17.24
N VAL A 12 8.18 16.62 -16.18
CA VAL A 12 9.46 16.13 -15.67
C VAL A 12 9.32 15.78 -14.20
N LEU A 13 9.69 14.54 -13.85
CA LEU A 13 9.86 14.09 -12.48
C LEU A 13 11.34 14.20 -12.10
N SER A 14 11.63 14.97 -11.07
CA SER A 14 12.96 15.03 -10.46
C SER A 14 13.08 13.98 -9.37
N ILE A 15 14.07 13.09 -9.49
CA ILE A 15 14.34 12.00 -8.56
C ILE A 15 15.70 12.26 -7.92
N LYS A 16 15.73 12.50 -6.60
CA LYS A 16 16.98 12.74 -5.86
C LYS A 16 17.41 11.45 -5.18
N ILE A 17 18.54 10.89 -5.62
CA ILE A 17 19.17 9.72 -5.01
C ILE A 17 20.13 10.18 -3.92
N GLY A 18 19.88 9.70 -2.71
CA GLY A 18 20.62 10.12 -1.53
C GLY A 18 20.60 9.07 -0.43
N VAL A 19 20.96 9.52 0.76
CA VAL A 19 20.96 8.71 1.99
C VAL A 19 20.14 9.46 3.03
N GLU A 20 19.24 8.75 3.70
CA GLU A 20 18.41 9.28 4.78
C GLU A 20 18.62 8.49 6.06
N GLU A 21 18.32 9.14 7.19
CA GLU A 21 18.24 8.43 8.47
C GLU A 21 16.97 7.57 8.49
N ILE A 22 17.15 6.29 8.84
CA ILE A 22 16.05 5.33 8.84
C ILE A 22 14.96 5.73 9.84
N SER A 23 15.31 6.42 10.93
CA SER A 23 14.38 6.95 11.93
C SER A 23 13.44 8.01 11.38
N ASN A 24 13.80 8.69 10.29
CA ASN A 24 13.00 9.77 9.71
C ASN A 24 11.96 9.28 8.70
N LEU A 25 11.92 7.97 8.40
CA LEU A 25 11.03 7.39 7.40
C LEU A 25 9.71 6.91 8.01
N TYR A 26 8.58 7.22 7.38
CA TYR A 26 7.26 6.81 7.84
C TYR A 26 6.68 5.71 6.96
N LEU A 27 6.21 4.63 7.56
CA LEU A 27 5.61 3.48 6.86
C LEU A 27 4.09 3.67 6.79
N HIS A 28 3.46 3.38 5.65
CA HIS A 28 2.01 3.61 5.42
C HIS A 28 1.16 2.33 5.20
N GLU A 29 1.79 1.15 5.26
CA GLU A 29 1.23 -0.20 5.11
C GLU A 29 1.84 -1.11 6.19
N GLU A 30 1.16 -2.20 6.52
CA GLU A 30 1.72 -3.22 7.41
C GLU A 30 2.74 -4.10 6.69
N THR A 31 3.83 -4.47 7.37
CA THR A 31 4.79 -5.43 6.81
C THR A 31 4.39 -6.87 7.09
N VAL A 32 4.22 -7.65 6.03
CA VAL A 32 3.98 -9.10 6.12
C VAL A 32 5.23 -9.86 6.61
N SER A 33 5.13 -10.48 7.80
CA SER A 33 6.22 -11.18 8.50
C SER A 33 6.91 -12.27 7.67
N ARG A 34 6.16 -13.06 6.89
CA ARG A 34 6.74 -14.16 6.07
C ARG A 34 7.70 -13.67 4.97
N SER A 35 7.52 -12.43 4.50
CA SER A 35 8.44 -11.81 3.53
C SER A 35 9.72 -11.31 4.20
N LEU A 36 9.66 -11.03 5.50
CA LEU A 36 10.74 -10.46 6.30
C LEU A 36 11.91 -11.44 6.43
N ASP A 37 11.67 -12.72 6.75
CA ASP A 37 12.74 -13.71 6.95
C ASP A 37 13.60 -13.95 5.71
N LYS A 38 12.95 -14.05 4.54
CA LYS A 38 13.67 -14.22 3.27
C LYS A 38 14.51 -12.99 2.96
N LEU A 39 13.94 -11.81 3.18
CA LEU A 39 14.60 -10.55 2.93
C LEU A 39 15.78 -10.34 3.90
N LEU A 40 15.60 -10.65 5.20
CA LEU A 40 16.66 -10.63 6.21
C LEU A 40 17.83 -11.55 5.81
N LYS A 41 17.55 -12.78 5.36
CA LYS A 41 18.58 -13.69 4.85
C LYS A 41 19.30 -13.14 3.62
N ALA A 42 18.58 -12.48 2.71
CA ALA A 42 19.18 -11.85 1.53
C ALA A 42 20.07 -10.65 1.91
N PHE A 43 19.61 -9.78 2.80
CA PHE A 43 20.39 -8.64 3.30
C PHE A 43 21.60 -9.08 4.13
N LYS A 44 21.53 -10.16 4.90
CA LYS A 44 22.70 -10.73 5.58
C LYS A 44 23.77 -11.27 4.62
N LYS A 45 23.37 -11.69 3.42
CA LYS A 45 24.28 -12.21 2.38
C LYS A 45 24.79 -11.12 1.43
N SER A 46 24.05 -10.03 1.27
CA SER A 46 24.39 -8.91 0.37
C SER A 46 25.08 -7.79 1.14
N ARG A 47 26.12 -7.20 0.55
CA ARG A 47 26.72 -5.94 1.06
C ARG A 47 26.11 -4.70 0.43
N PHE A 48 25.21 -4.86 -0.53
CA PHE A 48 24.69 -3.78 -1.36
C PHE A 48 23.17 -3.66 -1.22
N GLN A 49 22.72 -2.42 -1.09
CA GLN A 49 21.33 -2.06 -1.33
C GLN A 49 21.16 -1.80 -2.83
N ILE A 50 20.71 -2.81 -3.57
CA ILE A 50 20.57 -2.74 -5.04
C ILE A 50 19.48 -1.74 -5.45
N HIS A 51 18.38 -1.71 -4.69
CA HIS A 51 17.23 -0.85 -4.99
C HIS A 51 17.04 0.20 -3.89
N PRO A 52 17.08 1.50 -4.21
CA PRO A 52 16.75 2.57 -3.26
C PRO A 52 15.30 2.48 -2.80
N ILE A 53 15.01 3.05 -1.63
CA ILE A 53 13.64 3.19 -1.12
C ILE A 53 13.02 4.43 -1.75
N ILE A 54 11.83 4.31 -2.34
CA ILE A 54 11.15 5.47 -2.91
C ILE A 54 10.39 6.15 -1.77
N VAL A 55 10.65 7.45 -1.57
CA VAL A 55 10.17 8.22 -0.43
C VAL A 55 9.65 9.56 -0.93
N ASP A 56 8.51 10.00 -0.39
CA ASP A 56 8.06 11.37 -0.60
C ASP A 56 9.04 12.34 0.08
N GLU A 57 9.58 13.30 -0.69
CA GLU A 57 10.62 14.20 -0.22
C GLU A 57 10.16 15.02 1.00
N ARG A 58 8.89 15.43 1.01
CA ARG A 58 8.35 16.37 2.01
C ARG A 58 7.92 15.65 3.29
N SER A 59 7.06 14.63 3.18
CA SER A 59 6.52 13.93 4.35
C SER A 59 7.43 12.84 4.89
N LYS A 60 8.43 12.41 4.12
CA LYS A 60 9.26 11.23 4.39
C LYS A 60 8.47 9.92 4.50
N VAL A 61 7.24 9.90 3.99
CA VAL A 61 6.48 8.66 3.83
C VAL A 61 7.15 7.79 2.77
N VAL A 62 7.41 6.54 3.11
CA VAL A 62 7.93 5.52 2.22
C VAL A 62 6.83 5.16 1.24
N LEU A 63 7.04 5.40 -0.06
CA LEU A 63 6.09 5.08 -1.13
C LEU A 63 6.29 3.65 -1.66
N ASP A 64 7.55 3.19 -1.68
CA ASP A 64 7.91 1.81 -2.03
C ASP A 64 9.15 1.36 -1.25
N GLY A 65 9.15 0.10 -0.80
CA GLY A 65 10.27 -0.50 -0.07
C GLY A 65 10.06 -0.64 1.45
N MET A 66 8.81 -0.65 1.89
CA MET A 66 8.39 -0.84 3.29
C MET A 66 9.10 -1.99 4.00
N HIS A 67 9.10 -3.21 3.41
CA HIS A 67 9.78 -4.36 4.01
C HIS A 67 11.30 -4.17 4.09
N ARG A 68 11.91 -3.47 3.11
CA ARG A 68 13.36 -3.19 3.14
C ARG A 68 13.70 -2.26 4.29
N VAL A 69 12.89 -1.22 4.51
CA VAL A 69 13.06 -0.31 5.66
C VAL A 69 12.93 -1.09 6.98
N SER A 70 11.89 -1.92 7.13
CA SER A 70 11.70 -2.71 8.36
C SER A 70 12.83 -3.70 8.62
N VAL A 71 13.32 -4.42 7.61
CA VAL A 71 14.48 -5.31 7.76
C VAL A 71 15.74 -4.54 8.16
N MET A 72 15.99 -3.39 7.52
CA MET A 72 17.18 -2.60 7.82
C MET A 72 17.11 -1.96 9.22
N ARG A 73 15.91 -1.60 9.70
CA ARG A 73 15.67 -1.23 11.11
C ARG A 73 16.02 -2.37 12.07
N GLU A 74 15.49 -3.56 11.80
CA GLU A 74 15.73 -4.74 12.64
C GLU A 74 17.22 -5.12 12.69
N LEU A 75 17.93 -4.96 11.57
CA LEU A 75 19.37 -5.19 11.48
C LEU A 75 20.23 -4.06 12.08
N GLY A 76 19.62 -2.99 12.61
CA GLY A 76 20.32 -1.90 13.29
C GLY A 76 21.00 -0.89 12.37
N TYR A 77 20.64 -0.83 11.08
CA TYR A 77 21.14 0.21 10.20
C TYR A 77 20.60 1.58 10.63
N LYS A 78 21.48 2.59 10.59
CA LYS A 78 21.11 3.98 10.91
C LYS A 78 20.67 4.77 9.68
N ARG A 79 21.17 4.38 8.51
CA ARG A 79 21.00 5.10 7.24
C ARG A 79 20.64 4.14 6.12
N ILE A 80 19.88 4.65 5.15
CA ILE A 80 19.38 3.87 4.00
C ILE A 80 19.43 4.71 2.72
N VAL A 81 19.71 4.07 1.59
CA VAL A 81 19.70 4.74 0.29
C VAL A 81 18.24 4.96 -0.14
N VAL A 82 17.93 6.19 -0.54
CA VAL A 82 16.58 6.61 -0.93
C VAL A 82 16.56 7.25 -2.32
N CYS A 83 15.40 7.18 -2.97
CA CYS A 83 14.97 8.03 -4.06
C CYS A 83 13.88 8.96 -3.52
N LEU A 84 14.23 10.22 -3.30
CA LEU A 84 13.27 11.26 -2.92
C LEU A 84 12.56 11.77 -4.18
N VAL A 85 11.24 11.79 -4.12
CA VAL A 85 10.36 12.29 -5.20
C VAL A 85 9.32 13.25 -4.64
N ASP A 86 8.81 14.18 -5.45
CA ASP A 86 7.63 14.96 -5.07
C ASP A 86 6.39 14.10 -5.31
N TYR A 87 5.79 13.57 -4.23
CA TYR A 87 4.60 12.71 -4.32
C TYR A 87 3.42 13.39 -5.04
N TYR A 88 3.33 14.73 -4.96
CA TYR A 88 2.27 15.49 -5.63
C TYR A 88 2.52 15.70 -7.13
N SER A 89 3.62 15.18 -7.68
CA SER A 89 3.83 15.17 -9.13
C SER A 89 2.69 14.45 -9.83
N ASN A 90 2.17 15.05 -10.90
CA ASN A 90 1.15 14.46 -11.75
C ASN A 90 1.60 13.13 -12.40
N LEU A 91 2.90 12.87 -12.49
CA LEU A 91 3.46 11.62 -13.00
C LEU A 91 3.37 10.45 -12.00
N ILE A 92 3.09 10.73 -10.72
CA ILE A 92 2.87 9.73 -9.68
C ILE A 92 1.38 9.51 -9.50
N LYS A 93 0.93 8.25 -9.61
CA LYS A 93 -0.47 7.87 -9.47
C LYS A 93 -0.60 6.73 -8.47
N VAL A 94 -1.49 6.90 -7.49
CA VAL A 94 -1.90 5.82 -6.60
C VAL A 94 -3.00 5.01 -7.25
N LYS A 95 -2.89 3.69 -7.12
CA LYS A 95 -3.89 2.73 -7.60
C LYS A 95 -4.13 1.68 -6.52
N ASN A 96 -5.20 0.93 -6.68
CA ASN A 96 -5.57 -0.16 -5.78
C ASN A 96 -5.30 -1.52 -6.41
N TRP A 97 -5.07 -2.52 -5.56
CA TRP A 97 -4.98 -3.91 -5.98
C TRP A 97 -6.34 -4.59 -5.88
N TYR A 98 -6.78 -5.23 -6.96
CA TYR A 98 -7.94 -6.13 -6.93
C TYR A 98 -7.49 -7.55 -6.57
N ARG A 99 -7.98 -8.07 -5.44
CA ARG A 99 -7.72 -9.45 -5.02
C ARG A 99 -8.82 -10.35 -5.57
N VAL A 100 -8.43 -11.35 -6.36
CA VAL A 100 -9.36 -12.28 -7.02
C VAL A 100 -9.15 -13.68 -6.46
N PHE A 101 -10.22 -14.26 -5.93
CA PHE A 101 -10.25 -15.63 -5.44
C PHE A 101 -11.11 -16.47 -6.38
N ARG A 102 -10.62 -17.66 -6.77
CA ARG A 102 -11.33 -18.60 -7.65
C ARG A 102 -11.80 -19.81 -6.84
N ASN A 103 -12.81 -20.53 -7.35
CA ASN A 103 -13.36 -21.75 -6.73
C ASN A 103 -13.86 -21.54 -5.29
N VAL A 104 -14.46 -20.38 -5.04
CA VAL A 104 -15.04 -20.03 -3.73
C VAL A 104 -16.48 -20.52 -3.65
N ASN A 105 -16.87 -21.14 -2.54
CA ASN A 105 -18.27 -21.41 -2.24
C ASN A 105 -18.98 -20.08 -1.89
N LEU A 106 -19.87 -19.63 -2.77
CA LEU A 106 -20.52 -18.32 -2.65
C LEU A 106 -21.36 -18.19 -1.37
N ASN A 107 -22.13 -19.22 -1.01
CA ASN A 107 -22.95 -19.18 0.22
C ASN A 107 -22.09 -19.01 1.47
N LYS A 108 -20.95 -19.71 1.53
CA LYS A 108 -19.99 -19.56 2.64
C LYS A 108 -19.31 -18.18 2.64
N ALA A 109 -19.00 -17.63 1.47
CA ALA A 109 -18.45 -16.28 1.38
C ALA A 109 -19.45 -15.24 1.88
N TYR A 110 -20.73 -15.35 1.48
CA TYR A 110 -21.80 -14.47 1.92
C TYR A 110 -21.96 -14.50 3.45
N SER A 111 -22.02 -15.69 4.04
CA SER A 111 -22.15 -15.82 5.50
C SER A 111 -20.94 -15.23 6.21
N LEU A 112 -19.73 -15.50 5.73
CA LEU A 112 -18.50 -14.98 6.33
C LEU A 112 -18.45 -13.45 6.31
N ILE A 113 -18.82 -12.82 5.19
CA ILE A 113 -18.84 -11.36 5.05
C ILE A 113 -19.84 -10.75 6.04
N LYS A 114 -21.06 -11.29 6.10
CA LYS A 114 -22.11 -10.80 7.02
C LYS A 114 -21.70 -10.97 8.48
N ASP A 115 -21.18 -12.14 8.84
CA ASP A 115 -20.70 -12.43 10.20
C ASP A 115 -19.56 -11.50 10.60
N PHE A 116 -18.62 -11.23 9.70
CA PHE A 116 -17.51 -10.32 9.95
C PHE A 116 -17.99 -8.89 10.19
N CYS A 117 -18.87 -8.38 9.32
CA CYS A 117 -19.43 -7.04 9.45
C CYS A 117 -20.21 -6.88 10.76
N TYR A 118 -21.04 -7.86 11.11
CA TYR A 118 -21.78 -7.88 12.37
C TYR A 118 -20.83 -7.85 13.58
N LYS A 119 -19.84 -8.76 13.62
CA LYS A 119 -18.87 -8.85 14.74
C LYS A 119 -18.00 -7.60 14.89
N LYS A 120 -17.75 -6.88 13.79
CA LYS A 120 -16.95 -5.65 13.77
C LYS A 120 -17.79 -4.38 13.82
N ASN A 121 -19.12 -4.51 13.92
CA ASN A 121 -20.07 -3.39 13.88
C ASN A 121 -19.84 -2.46 12.67
N LEU A 122 -19.65 -3.05 11.48
CA LEU A 122 -19.44 -2.35 10.22
C LEU A 122 -20.75 -2.22 9.46
N ALA A 123 -20.98 -1.05 8.87
CA ALA A 123 -22.11 -0.84 7.97
C ALA A 123 -21.90 -1.62 6.67
N LEU A 124 -22.92 -2.41 6.30
CA LEU A 124 -22.91 -3.28 5.14
C LEU A 124 -24.12 -2.99 4.26
N ARG A 125 -23.87 -2.74 2.98
CA ARG A 125 -24.89 -2.61 1.94
C ARG A 125 -24.69 -3.68 0.88
N GLU A 126 -25.78 -4.25 0.37
CA GLU A 126 -25.78 -5.28 -0.68
C GLU A 126 -26.46 -4.72 -1.92
N VAL A 127 -25.85 -4.86 -3.10
CA VAL A 127 -26.42 -4.48 -4.40
C VAL A 127 -26.18 -5.57 -5.45
N SER A 128 -26.95 -5.55 -6.53
CA SER A 128 -26.66 -6.40 -7.69
C SER A 128 -25.42 -5.89 -8.42
N PHE A 129 -24.60 -6.82 -8.93
CA PHE A 129 -23.46 -6.47 -9.76
C PHE A 129 -23.85 -5.71 -11.04
N LYS A 130 -25.06 -5.93 -11.56
CA LYS A 130 -25.57 -5.22 -12.74
C LYS A 130 -25.77 -3.73 -12.48
N ASP A 131 -26.05 -3.37 -11.23
CA ASP A 131 -26.34 -1.99 -10.80
C ASP A 131 -25.10 -1.34 -10.16
N TYR A 132 -23.94 -2.00 -10.25
CA TYR A 132 -22.71 -1.58 -9.57
C TYR A 132 -21.68 -1.01 -10.55
N GLU A 133 -21.28 0.23 -10.30
CA GLU A 133 -20.25 0.93 -11.08
C GLU A 133 -18.88 0.88 -10.39
N LEU A 134 -17.95 0.11 -10.97
CA LEU A 134 -16.56 0.03 -10.49
C LEU A 134 -15.80 1.37 -10.62
N LYS A 135 -16.17 2.19 -11.61
CA LYS A 135 -15.54 3.50 -11.86
C LYS A 135 -16.33 4.58 -11.14
N GLY A 136 -16.01 4.83 -9.86
CA GLY A 136 -16.72 5.83 -9.06
C GLY A 136 -16.94 5.44 -7.60
N VAL A 137 -16.53 4.22 -7.22
CA VAL A 137 -16.59 3.74 -5.85
C VAL A 137 -15.89 4.74 -4.93
N PRO A 138 -16.59 5.29 -3.91
CA PRO A 138 -15.99 6.20 -2.95
C PRO A 138 -14.76 5.56 -2.30
N THR A 139 -13.72 6.34 -2.02
CA THR A 139 -12.47 5.90 -1.38
C THR A 139 -12.64 5.44 0.08
N ARG A 140 -13.88 5.25 0.53
CA ARG A 140 -14.26 4.97 1.93
C ARG A 140 -14.92 3.61 2.11
N SER A 141 -15.01 2.77 1.09
CA SER A 141 -15.57 1.43 1.24
C SER A 141 -14.63 0.33 0.74
N ILE A 142 -14.84 -0.86 1.28
CA ILE A 142 -14.29 -2.10 0.73
C ILE A 142 -15.43 -2.82 0.04
N ASP A 143 -15.28 -3.02 -1.26
CA ASP A 143 -16.32 -3.55 -2.10
C ASP A 143 -15.92 -4.97 -2.54
N ILE A 144 -16.73 -5.95 -2.14
CA ILE A 144 -16.49 -7.36 -2.39
C ILE A 144 -17.53 -7.87 -3.39
N VAL A 145 -17.07 -8.17 -4.61
CA VAL A 145 -17.89 -8.79 -5.65
C VAL A 145 -17.88 -10.30 -5.46
N CYS A 146 -19.05 -10.90 -5.27
CA CYS A 146 -19.21 -12.35 -5.16
C CYS A 146 -20.42 -12.80 -5.99
N GLY A 147 -20.16 -13.48 -7.11
CA GLY A 147 -21.22 -13.87 -8.04
C GLY A 147 -21.90 -12.66 -8.67
N ASP A 148 -23.22 -12.59 -8.56
CA ASP A 148 -24.08 -11.50 -9.04
C ASP A 148 -24.32 -10.40 -7.99
N ARG A 149 -23.63 -10.47 -6.84
CA ARG A 149 -23.81 -9.56 -5.70
C ARG A 149 -22.54 -8.79 -5.40
N VAL A 150 -22.72 -7.58 -4.90
CA VAL A 150 -21.65 -6.72 -4.38
C VAL A 150 -21.97 -6.36 -2.94
N PHE A 151 -21.03 -6.66 -2.06
CA PHE A 151 -21.06 -6.31 -0.65
C PHE A 151 -20.19 -5.09 -0.44
N ILE A 152 -20.82 -3.97 -0.08
CA ILE A 152 -20.17 -2.68 0.11
C ILE A 152 -20.06 -2.46 1.62
N ILE A 153 -18.83 -2.58 2.13
CA ILE A 153 -18.52 -2.42 3.55
C ILE A 153 -18.01 -1.01 3.74
N GLU A 154 -18.78 -0.16 4.41
CA GLU A 154 -18.41 1.23 4.62
C GLU A 154 -17.39 1.34 5.75
N GLY A 155 -16.32 2.09 5.50
CA GLY A 155 -15.33 2.45 6.50
C GLY A 155 -15.88 3.47 7.50
N PRO A 156 -15.26 3.61 8.68
CA PRO A 156 -15.69 4.58 9.68
C PRO A 156 -15.62 6.01 9.14
N ASN A 157 -16.53 6.88 9.60
CA ASN A 157 -16.65 8.29 9.17
C ASN A 157 -15.37 9.11 9.37
N SER A 158 -14.46 8.66 10.24
CA SER A 158 -13.17 9.29 10.48
C SER A 158 -12.05 8.27 10.30
N VAL A 159 -11.28 8.43 9.22
CA VAL A 159 -10.07 7.64 8.93
C VAL A 159 -8.85 8.17 9.70
N TYR A 160 -8.94 9.38 10.28
CA TYR A 160 -7.83 10.11 10.90
C TYR A 160 -7.80 10.08 12.43
N ASN A 161 -8.79 9.47 13.09
CA ASN A 161 -8.81 9.37 14.57
C ASN A 161 -8.07 8.12 15.10
N LEU A 162 -7.28 7.46 14.26
CA LEU A 162 -6.53 6.22 14.61
C LEU A 162 -5.02 6.43 14.69
N TYR A 163 -4.52 7.66 14.49
CA TYR A 163 -3.11 8.04 14.60
C TYR A 163 -2.95 9.33 15.38
#